data_AF-A0A5E4LPR8-F1
#
_entry.id   AF-A0A5E4LPR8-F1
#
_cell.length_a   1.000
_cell.length_b   1.000
_cell.length_c   1.000
_cell.angle_alpha   90.00
_cell.angle_beta   90.00
_cell.angle_gamma   90.00
#
_symmetry.space_group_name_H-M   'P 1'
#
loop_
_entity.id
_entity.type
_entity.pdbx_description
1 polymer ?
#
loop_
_entity_poly.entity_id
_entity_poly.type
_entity_poly.pdbx_seq_one_letter_code
_entity_poly.pdbx_strand_id
1 'polypeptide(L)'
;MENWILLGILAAVAFGISTLLNKVASGQNYFALEPRTAALFVGIGILVTFAAYFMFNGSSLALPNNNLAMVVALAAGIFWAVGTLCVLMAFAGGAEAARLAPIFNMNTLVVVGLGIVLLHEVPQQPQMLRVVAGAVLVVIGGILVSI
;
A
#
# COMPACT_ATOMS: atom_id res chain seq x y z
N MET A 1 14.32 -3.73 18.61
CA MET A 1 13.08 -3.54 17.83
C MET A 1 12.93 -4.78 16.96
N GLU A 2 11.78 -5.43 16.93
CA GLU A 2 11.59 -6.63 16.11
C GLU A 2 11.70 -6.27 14.62
N ASN A 3 12.35 -7.12 13.81
CA ASN A 3 12.68 -6.79 12.41
C ASN A 3 11.47 -6.39 11.57
N TRP A 4 10.29 -6.95 11.84
CA TRP A 4 9.06 -6.62 11.11
C TRP A 4 8.57 -5.19 11.38
N ILE A 5 8.84 -4.62 12.56
CA ILE A 5 8.49 -3.23 12.87
C ILE A 5 9.33 -2.28 12.00
N LEU A 6 10.63 -2.55 11.90
CA LEU A 6 11.54 -1.77 11.05
C LEU A 6 11.12 -1.86 9.57
N LEU A 7 10.81 -3.06 9.08
CA LEU A 7 10.32 -3.26 7.72
C LEU A 7 8.99 -2.52 7.47
N GLY A 8 8.08 -2.50 8.45
CA GLY A 8 6.83 -1.74 8.38
C GLY A 8 7.07 -0.23 8.27
N ILE A 9 7.99 0.32 9.07
CA ILE A 9 8.37 1.74 8.99
C ILE A 9 8.98 2.08 7.63
N LEU A 10 9.91 1.24 7.14
CA LEU A 10 10.53 1.42 5.82
C LEU A 10 9.48 1.36 4.70
N ALA A 11 8.52 0.44 4.79
CA ALA A 11 7.41 0.35 3.84
C ALA A 11 6.56 1.62 3.85
N ALA A 12 6.21 2.17 5.02
CA ALA A 12 5.45 3.41 5.13
C ALA A 12 6.17 4.59 4.47
N VAL A 13 7.49 4.72 4.68
CA VAL A 13 8.30 5.76 4.02
C VAL A 13 8.32 5.56 2.50
N ALA A 14 8.56 4.34 2.03
CA ALA A 14 8.59 4.04 0.60
C ALA A 14 7.24 4.34 -0.10
N PHE A 15 6.12 3.96 0.52
CA PHE A 15 4.78 4.27 0.00
C PHE A 15 4.48 5.77 0.03
N GLY A 16 4.93 6.50 1.06
CA GLY A 16 4.82 7.96 1.12
C GLY A 16 5.57 8.65 -0.01
N ILE A 17 6.83 8.27 -0.26
CA ILE A 17 7.64 8.80 -1.37
C ILE A 17 6.98 8.45 -2.72
N SER A 18 6.58 7.20 -2.91
CA SER A 18 5.87 6.75 -4.12
C SER A 18 4.60 7.58 -4.38
N THR A 19 3.82 7.87 -3.34
CA THR A 19 2.61 8.72 -3.43
C THR A 19 2.95 10.13 -3.92
N LEU A 20 4.02 10.74 -3.39
CA LEU A 20 4.47 12.05 -3.83
C LEU A 20 4.92 12.02 -5.30
N LEU A 21 5.69 11.01 -5.70
CA LEU A 21 6.13 10.84 -7.08
C LEU A 21 4.94 10.62 -8.03
N ASN A 22 3.92 9.88 -7.61
CA ASN A 22 2.67 9.71 -8.36
C ASN A 22 1.93 11.04 -8.55
N LYS A 23 1.89 11.91 -7.52
CA LYS A 23 1.34 13.26 -7.64
C LYS A 23 2.14 14.12 -8.62
N VAL A 24 3.47 14.07 -8.56
CA VAL A 24 4.35 14.81 -9.48
C VAL A 24 4.18 14.31 -10.91
N ALA A 25 4.06 13.00 -11.11
CA ALA A 25 3.85 12.40 -12.43
C ALA A 25 2.49 12.78 -13.03
N SER A 26 1.39 12.62 -12.28
CA SER A 26 0.03 12.69 -12.84
C SER A 26 -0.73 13.98 -12.53
N GLY A 27 -0.25 14.81 -11.60
CA GLY A 27 -0.92 16.04 -11.20
C GLY A 27 -0.85 17.13 -12.28
N GLN A 28 -1.97 17.84 -12.48
CA GLN A 28 -2.09 18.90 -13.50
C GLN A 28 -1.10 20.06 -13.33
N ASN A 29 -0.67 20.34 -12.09
CA ASN A 29 0.31 21.39 -11.77
C ASN A 29 1.78 20.92 -11.93
N TYR A 30 2.01 19.70 -12.41
CA TYR A 30 3.34 19.10 -12.56
C TYR A 30 3.51 18.53 -13.98
N PHE A 31 3.85 17.24 -14.13
CA PHE A 31 4.06 16.62 -15.44
C PHE A 31 2.76 16.21 -16.16
N ALA A 32 1.63 16.19 -15.45
CA ALA A 32 0.30 15.92 -16.01
C ALA A 32 0.23 14.67 -16.91
N LEU A 33 1.00 13.62 -16.60
CA LEU A 33 0.95 12.37 -17.32
C LEU A 33 -0.44 11.74 -17.19
N GLU A 34 -0.95 11.22 -18.30
CA GLU A 34 -2.20 10.47 -18.29
C GLU A 34 -2.08 9.28 -17.31
N PRO A 35 -3.10 9.01 -16.46
CA PRO A 35 -3.05 7.93 -15.47
C PRO A 35 -2.69 6.56 -16.04
N ARG A 36 -3.12 6.26 -17.28
CA ARG A 36 -2.78 5.00 -17.98
C ARG A 36 -1.29 4.87 -18.23
N THR A 37 -0.67 5.95 -18.72
CA THR A 37 0.77 6.02 -18.99
C THR A 37 1.57 5.99 -17.69
N ALA A 38 1.15 6.77 -16.68
CA ALA A 38 1.79 6.75 -15.37
C ALA A 38 1.74 5.36 -14.73
N ALA A 39 0.59 4.67 -14.79
CA ALA A 39 0.43 3.33 -14.26
C ALA A 39 1.33 2.29 -14.95
N LEU A 40 1.52 2.40 -16.27
CA LEU A 40 2.45 1.56 -17.01
C LEU A 40 3.89 1.70 -16.47
N PHE A 41 4.37 2.94 -16.31
CA PHE A 41 5.72 3.19 -15.80
C PHE A 41 5.89 2.79 -14.33
N VAL A 42 4.86 2.98 -13.50
CA VAL A 42 4.85 2.45 -12.13
C VAL A 42 4.97 0.93 -12.14
N GLY A 43 4.21 0.23 -13.01
CA GLY A 43 4.31 -1.21 -13.19
C GLY A 43 5.71 -1.66 -13.60
N ILE A 44 6.34 -0.98 -14.56
CA ILE A 44 7.73 -1.24 -14.97
C ILE A 44 8.69 -1.07 -13.78
N GLY A 45 8.56 0.01 -13.00
CA GLY A 45 9.40 0.24 -11.82
C GLY A 45 9.31 -0.88 -10.79
N ILE A 46 8.11 -1.43 -10.57
CA ILE A 46 7.91 -2.59 -9.66
C ILE A 46 8.58 -3.84 -10.22
N LEU A 47 8.38 -4.14 -11.51
CA LEU A 47 8.99 -5.30 -12.15
C LEU A 47 10.52 -5.25 -12.09
N VAL A 48 11.11 -4.08 -12.37
CA VAL A 48 12.57 -3.87 -12.25
C VAL A 48 13.03 -4.07 -10.80
N THR A 49 12.28 -3.57 -9.83
CA THR A 49 12.60 -3.72 -8.40
C THR A 49 12.59 -5.20 -7.98
N PHE A 50 11.56 -5.96 -8.36
CA PHE A 50 11.51 -7.40 -8.04
C PHE A 50 12.54 -8.21 -8.81
N ALA A 51 12.82 -7.88 -10.08
CA ALA A 51 13.89 -8.52 -10.85
C ALA A 51 15.25 -8.32 -10.17
N ALA A 52 15.57 -7.10 -9.75
CA ALA A 52 16.79 -6.81 -8.99
C ALA A 52 16.83 -7.63 -7.68
N TYR A 53 15.74 -7.66 -6.92
CA TYR A 53 15.65 -8.46 -5.69
C TYR A 53 15.95 -9.94 -5.94
N PHE A 54 15.39 -10.55 -6.99
CA PHE A 54 15.65 -11.96 -7.32
C PHE A 54 17.09 -12.21 -7.79
N MET A 55 17.67 -11.28 -8.55
CA MET A 55 19.07 -11.39 -8.98
C MET A 55 20.04 -11.39 -7.79
N PHE A 56 19.78 -10.58 -6.75
CA PHE A 56 20.65 -10.50 -5.58
C PHE A 56 20.40 -11.59 -4.54
N ASN A 57 19.21 -12.20 -4.50
CA ASN A 57 18.90 -13.22 -3.50
C ASN A 57 19.28 -14.65 -3.90
N GLY A 58 19.89 -14.86 -5.08
CA GLY A 58 20.63 -16.07 -5.49
C GLY A 58 19.88 -17.42 -5.43
N SER A 59 18.64 -17.40 -4.98
CA SER A 59 17.83 -18.58 -4.68
C SER A 59 17.00 -18.88 -5.91
N SER A 60 16.93 -20.16 -6.31
CA SER A 60 15.98 -20.58 -7.32
C SER A 60 14.56 -20.22 -6.88
N LEU A 61 13.72 -19.80 -7.83
CA LEU A 61 12.30 -19.57 -7.60
C LEU A 61 11.66 -20.87 -7.10
N ALA A 62 11.42 -20.95 -5.80
CA ALA A 62 10.72 -22.06 -5.17
C ALA A 62 9.22 -21.89 -5.43
N LEU A 63 8.74 -22.42 -6.55
CA LEU A 63 7.31 -22.45 -6.84
C LEU A 63 6.66 -23.45 -5.88
N PRO A 64 5.69 -23.02 -5.05
CA PRO A 64 4.99 -23.92 -4.16
C PRO A 64 4.16 -24.90 -5.00
N ASN A 65 4.08 -26.16 -4.57
CA ASN A 65 3.16 -27.14 -5.16
C ASN A 65 1.68 -26.77 -4.95
N ASN A 66 1.39 -25.76 -4.12
CA ASN A 66 0.05 -25.28 -3.83
C ASN A 66 -0.34 -24.13 -4.76
N ASN A 67 -1.09 -24.46 -5.81
CA ASN A 67 -1.62 -23.49 -6.78
C ASN A 67 -2.46 -22.38 -6.12
N LEU A 68 -3.10 -22.63 -4.98
CA LEU A 68 -3.90 -21.63 -4.28
C LEU A 68 -3.04 -20.48 -3.73
N ALA A 69 -1.83 -20.78 -3.23
CA ALA A 69 -0.93 -19.75 -2.72
C ALA A 69 -0.52 -18.76 -3.82
N MET A 70 -0.28 -19.28 -5.03
CA MET A 70 0.00 -18.45 -6.21
C MET A 70 -1.20 -17.58 -6.59
N VAL A 71 -2.42 -18.13 -6.55
CA VAL A 71 -3.64 -17.37 -6.84
C VAL A 71 -3.87 -16.25 -5.82
N VAL A 72 -3.65 -16.50 -4.53
CA VAL A 72 -3.78 -15.48 -3.48
C VAL A 72 -2.73 -14.39 -3.65
N ALA A 73 -1.48 -14.74 -3.96
CA ALA A 73 -0.42 -13.76 -4.23
C ALA A 73 -0.73 -12.90 -5.47
N LEU A 74 -1.27 -13.52 -6.54
CA LEU A 74 -1.71 -12.81 -7.73
C LEU A 74 -2.86 -11.85 -7.42
N ALA A 75 -3.85 -12.29 -6.64
CA ALA A 75 -4.96 -11.45 -6.23
C ALA A 75 -4.47 -10.23 -5.43
N ALA A 76 -3.50 -10.40 -4.53
CA ALA A 76 -2.89 -9.28 -3.80
C ALA A 76 -2.27 -8.24 -4.73
N GLY A 77 -1.55 -8.68 -5.77
CA GLY A 77 -0.99 -7.80 -6.80
C GLY A 77 -2.07 -7.04 -7.59
N ILE A 78 -3.18 -7.71 -7.94
CA ILE A 78 -4.31 -7.10 -8.64
C ILE A 78 -4.96 -6.00 -7.78
N PHE A 79 -5.28 -6.28 -6.52
CA PHE A 79 -5.89 -5.29 -5.62
C PHE A 79 -4.97 -4.09 -5.37
N TRP A 80 -3.66 -4.34 -5.24
CA TRP A 80 -2.67 -3.26 -5.14
C TRP A 80 -2.67 -2.37 -6.39
N ALA A 81 -2.68 -2.97 -7.59
CA ALA A 81 -2.69 -2.22 -8.84
C ALA A 81 -3.97 -1.39 -9.02
N VAL A 82 -5.13 -1.94 -8.64
CA VAL A 82 -6.41 -1.21 -8.63
C VAL A 82 -6.33 0.00 -7.71
N GLY A 83 -5.81 -0.16 -6.48
CA GLY A 83 -5.61 0.96 -5.56
C GLY A 83 -4.71 2.05 -6.14
N THR A 84 -3.59 1.66 -6.74
CA THR A 84 -2.65 2.59 -7.40
C THR A 84 -3.31 3.35 -8.56
N LEU A 85 -4.11 2.68 -9.38
CA LEU A 85 -4.86 3.33 -10.47
C LEU A 85 -5.83 4.39 -9.96
N CYS A 86 -6.59 4.09 -8.90
CA CYS A 86 -7.49 5.05 -8.27
C CYS A 86 -6.75 6.28 -7.73
N VAL A 87 -5.58 6.09 -7.12
CA VAL A 87 -4.74 7.20 -6.62
C VAL A 87 -4.23 8.08 -7.77
N LEU A 88 -3.75 7.46 -8.86
CA LEU A 88 -3.30 8.20 -10.06
C LEU A 88 -4.43 9.00 -10.70
N MET A 89 -5.63 8.41 -10.81
CA MET A 89 -6.82 9.12 -11.30
C MET A 89 -7.20 10.30 -10.40
N ALA A 90 -7.16 10.13 -9.08
CA ALA A 90 -7.43 11.21 -8.13
C ALA A 90 -6.42 12.37 -8.27
N PHE A 91 -5.13 12.07 -8.46
CA PHE A 91 -4.12 13.10 -8.68
C PHE A 91 -4.28 13.84 -10.00
N ALA A 92 -4.62 13.13 -11.07
CA ALA A 92 -4.97 13.74 -12.36
C ALA A 92 -6.24 14.60 -12.25
N GLY A 93 -7.17 14.24 -11.36
CA GLY A 93 -8.34 15.04 -10.98
C GLY A 93 -8.05 16.23 -10.05
N GLY A 94 -6.78 16.48 -9.70
CA GLY A 94 -6.38 17.64 -8.92
C GLY A 94 -6.22 17.42 -7.41
N ALA A 95 -6.47 16.20 -6.90
CA ALA A 95 -6.39 15.93 -5.46
C ALA A 95 -5.01 16.29 -4.86
N GLU A 96 -5.00 16.84 -3.65
CA GLU A 96 -3.77 17.15 -2.92
C GLU A 96 -3.22 15.90 -2.24
N ALA A 97 -1.91 15.65 -2.33
CA ALA A 97 -1.29 14.48 -1.70
C ALA A 97 -1.48 14.46 -0.18
N ALA A 98 -1.40 15.63 0.47
CA ALA A 98 -1.60 15.75 1.90
C ALA A 98 -3.01 15.34 2.35
N ARG A 99 -4.03 15.59 1.53
CA ARG A 99 -5.43 15.23 1.80
C ARG A 99 -5.76 13.80 1.37
N LEU A 100 -5.26 13.38 0.23
CA LEU A 100 -5.55 12.06 -0.34
C LEU A 100 -4.84 10.93 0.43
N ALA A 101 -3.61 11.16 0.89
CA ALA A 101 -2.81 10.11 1.54
C ALA A 101 -3.47 9.55 2.81
N PRO A 102 -3.94 10.36 3.77
CA PRO A 102 -4.63 9.83 4.94
C PRO A 102 -5.89 9.03 4.60
N ILE A 103 -6.62 9.43 3.55
CA ILE A 103 -7.85 8.76 3.11
C ILE A 103 -7.56 7.33 2.65
N PHE A 104 -6.64 7.11 1.71
CA PHE A 104 -6.37 5.75 1.24
C PHE A 104 -5.56 4.91 2.25
N ASN A 105 -4.82 5.55 3.18
CA ASN A 105 -4.16 4.85 4.28
C ASN A 105 -5.14 4.35 5.36
N MET A 106 -6.43 4.72 5.27
CA MET A 106 -7.49 4.02 6.03
C MET A 106 -7.62 2.54 5.63
N ASN A 107 -6.95 2.07 4.56
CA ASN A 107 -6.80 0.65 4.27
C ASN A 107 -6.24 -0.15 5.47
N THR A 108 -5.49 0.50 6.37
CA THR A 108 -5.00 -0.08 7.64
C THR A 108 -6.16 -0.62 8.48
N LEU A 109 -7.29 0.09 8.52
CA LEU A 109 -8.48 -0.34 9.26
C LEU A 109 -9.15 -1.56 8.61
N VAL A 110 -9.16 -1.59 7.27
CA VAL A 110 -9.65 -2.73 6.51
C VAL A 110 -8.79 -3.95 6.81
N VAL A 111 -7.46 -3.81 6.82
CA VAL A 111 -6.53 -4.90 7.15
C VAL A 111 -6.73 -5.38 8.59
N VAL A 112 -6.84 -4.48 9.57
CA VAL A 112 -7.11 -4.86 10.97
C VAL A 112 -8.44 -5.60 11.09
N GLY A 113 -9.51 -5.10 10.47
CA GLY A 113 -10.82 -5.74 10.51
C GLY A 113 -10.82 -7.12 9.84
N LEU A 114 -10.24 -7.24 8.64
CA LEU A 114 -10.17 -8.50 7.91
C LEU A 114 -9.21 -9.50 8.56
N GLY A 115 -8.10 -9.05 9.17
CA GLY A 115 -7.19 -9.92 9.93
C GLY A 115 -7.87 -10.52 11.16
N ILE A 116 -8.63 -9.70 11.90
CA ILE A 116 -9.42 -10.17 13.04
C ILE A 116 -10.51 -11.17 12.59
N VAL A 117 -11.25 -10.86 11.52
CA VAL A 117 -12.42 -11.66 11.11
C VAL A 117 -12.04 -12.90 10.31
N LEU A 118 -11.16 -12.78 9.32
CA LEU A 118 -10.83 -13.86 8.38
C LEU A 118 -9.64 -14.69 8.86
N LEU A 119 -8.64 -14.04 9.47
CA LEU A 119 -7.42 -14.72 9.93
C LEU A 119 -7.48 -15.08 11.42
N HIS A 120 -8.55 -14.69 12.12
CA HIS A 120 -8.74 -14.92 13.56
C HIS A 120 -7.62 -14.34 14.43
N GLU A 121 -6.99 -13.25 13.97
CA GLU A 121 -5.89 -12.55 14.66
C GLU A 121 -6.42 -11.61 15.77
N VAL A 122 -7.24 -12.14 16.69
CA VAL A 122 -7.79 -11.35 17.80
C VAL A 122 -6.66 -11.01 18.78
N PRO A 123 -6.35 -9.72 19.02
CA PRO A 123 -5.30 -9.35 19.96
C PRO A 123 -5.66 -9.76 21.38
N GLN A 124 -4.71 -10.32 22.13
CA GLN A 124 -4.93 -10.68 23.54
C GLN A 124 -4.84 -9.44 24.44
N GLN A 125 -5.44 -9.49 25.63
CA GLN A 125 -5.28 -8.44 26.63
C GLN A 125 -3.82 -8.39 27.13
N PRO A 126 -3.17 -7.21 27.25
CA PRO A 126 -3.69 -5.84 27.14
C PRO A 126 -3.53 -5.18 25.75
N GLN A 127 -3.07 -5.93 24.74
CA GLN A 127 -2.78 -5.40 23.40
C GLN A 127 -4.04 -4.97 22.65
N MET A 128 -5.19 -5.61 22.93
CA MET A 128 -6.47 -5.27 22.32
C MET A 128 -6.83 -3.80 22.47
N LEU A 129 -6.67 -3.22 23.67
CA LEU A 129 -6.95 -1.80 23.90
C LEU A 129 -6.04 -0.90 23.06
N ARG A 130 -4.75 -1.28 22.91
CA ARG A 130 -3.78 -0.51 22.12
C ARG A 130 -4.09 -0.56 20.62
N VAL A 131 -4.49 -1.72 20.11
CA VAL A 131 -4.88 -1.91 18.71
C VAL A 131 -6.15 -1.12 18.39
N VAL A 132 -7.17 -1.22 19.24
CA VAL A 132 -8.44 -0.49 19.06
C VAL A 132 -8.22 1.02 19.16
N ALA A 133 -7.48 1.48 20.17
CA ALA A 133 -7.16 2.91 20.30
C ALA A 133 -6.37 3.43 19.09
N GLY A 134 -5.37 2.67 18.62
CA GLY A 134 -4.61 3.00 17.42
C GLY A 134 -5.50 3.10 16.18
N ALA A 135 -6.41 2.14 15.97
CA ALA A 135 -7.36 2.17 14.86
C ALA A 135 -8.27 3.40 14.91
N VAL A 136 -8.81 3.74 16.09
CA VAL A 136 -9.63 4.95 16.27
C VAL A 136 -8.82 6.22 15.95
N LEU A 137 -7.57 6.31 16.40
CA LEU A 137 -6.70 7.45 16.09
C LEU A 137 -6.41 7.57 14.58
N VAL A 138 -6.25 6.45 13.87
CA VAL A 138 -6.12 6.45 12.41
C VAL A 138 -7.38 6.99 11.73
N VAL A 139 -8.57 6.58 12.17
CA VAL A 139 -9.85 7.11 11.66
C VAL A 139 -9.93 8.61 11.87
N ILE A 140 -9.71 9.07 13.10
CA ILE A 140 -9.80 10.48 13.46
C ILE A 140 -8.81 11.30 12.65
N GLY A 141 -7.55 10.85 12.54
CA GLY A 141 -6.53 11.51 11.73
C GLY A 141 -6.91 11.58 10.25
N GLY A 142 -7.47 10.50 9.69
CA GLY A 142 -7.96 10.47 8.32
C GLY A 142 -9.09 11.47 8.06
N ILE A 143 -10.08 11.52 8.95
CA ILE A 143 -11.21 12.46 8.85
C ILE A 143 -10.72 13.91 8.95
N LEU A 144 -9.91 14.24 9.97
CA LEU A 144 -9.43 15.59 10.21
C LEU A 144 -8.65 16.19 9.03
N VAL A 145 -7.91 15.37 8.28
CA VAL A 145 -7.13 15.84 7.12
C VAL A 145 -7.98 15.88 5.83
N SER A 146 -9.14 15.22 5.82
CA SER A 146 -10.04 15.20 4.66
C SER A 146 -11.00 16.39 4.60
N ILE A 147 -11.35 16.97 5.75
CA ILE A 147 -12.21 18.17 5.88
C ILE A 147 -11.38 19.42 5.58
#